data_AF-A0AAV1YYU5-F1
#
_entry.id   AF-A0AAV1YYU5-F1
#
_cell.length_a   1.000
_cell.length_b   1.000
_cell.length_c   1.000
_cell.angle_alpha   90.00
_cell.angle_beta   90.00
_cell.angle_gamma   90.00
#
_symmetry.space_group_name_H-M   'P 1'
#
loop_
_entity.id
_entity.type
_entity.pdbx_description
1 polymer ?
#
loop_
_entity_poly.entity_id
_entity_poly.type
_entity_poly.pdbx_seq_one_letter_code
_entity_poly.pdbx_strand_id
1 'polypeptide(L)'
;MDKVYRELTAKLTNLEQPRTQREYEDSFTFKMFLFEFINMYSSLIYIAFFKGRFFGHPGQAFTLFGFRQDQCELGGCLFEVCVQLAIIMVGKQILNNISELSWAEIMNWWKRWWRTRDGPKDRVATTRWEIDYNLLECDRMALFDEYLEMVIQFGFVTLFVAAFPLAPLFALLNNIVEIRLDAYKYVTQLRRPLSARVPNIGAWQAILKGLSVFAVISNAFMIAYTSDFIPRLVYIFVTSKNRTLDGYIDNSLSLFNTSDFSDEVRPEEPMLGNLTVTFCRYQDYRNPPNHTDPYQLNMKYWHIFAARLSFVVVFEHLVFFITSILAYMIPDIPKSVQQKIMRKRHLAREALYKTEAEEARTVLETTEESLTGEGDSTILPC
;
A
#
# COMPACT_ATOMS: atom_id res chain seq x y z
N MET A 1 -18.77 0.70 -3.28
CA MET A 1 -18.06 0.05 -4.40
C MET A 1 -17.50 -1.31 -3.98
N ASP A 2 -17.00 -1.40 -2.75
CA ASP A 2 -16.28 -2.54 -2.20
C ASP A 2 -17.07 -3.85 -2.23
N LYS A 3 -18.39 -3.82 -1.97
CA LYS A 3 -19.27 -4.99 -2.11
C LYS A 3 -19.33 -5.51 -3.56
N VAL A 4 -19.42 -4.60 -4.53
CA VAL A 4 -19.45 -4.95 -5.96
C VAL A 4 -18.10 -5.53 -6.38
N TYR A 5 -17.00 -4.96 -5.92
CA TYR A 5 -15.65 -5.49 -6.18
C TYR A 5 -15.43 -6.86 -5.55
N ARG A 6 -15.95 -7.10 -4.33
CA ARG A 6 -15.87 -8.40 -3.67
C ARG A 6 -16.65 -9.47 -4.43
N GLU A 7 -17.88 -9.16 -4.88
CA GLU A 7 -18.68 -10.08 -5.70
C GLU A 7 -18.02 -10.36 -7.06
N LEU A 8 -17.53 -9.32 -7.74
CA LEU A 8 -16.82 -9.46 -9.01
C LEU A 8 -15.56 -10.32 -8.85
N THR A 9 -14.76 -10.05 -7.82
CA THR A 9 -13.52 -10.78 -7.54
C THR A 9 -13.80 -12.23 -7.18
N ALA A 10 -14.83 -12.51 -6.39
CA ALA A 10 -15.26 -13.86 -6.10
C ALA A 10 -15.66 -14.60 -7.39
N LYS A 11 -16.43 -13.95 -8.27
CA LYS A 11 -16.83 -14.52 -9.57
C LYS A 11 -15.61 -14.82 -10.46
N LEU A 12 -14.68 -13.87 -10.58
CA LEU A 12 -13.45 -14.03 -11.36
C LEU A 12 -12.57 -15.16 -10.81
N THR A 13 -12.41 -15.25 -9.49
CA THR A 13 -11.58 -16.28 -8.84
C THR A 13 -12.23 -17.66 -8.96
N ASN A 14 -13.56 -17.75 -8.88
CA ASN A 14 -14.29 -19.00 -9.10
C ASN A 14 -14.16 -19.50 -10.55
N LEU A 15 -14.07 -18.60 -11.53
CA LEU A 15 -13.83 -18.96 -12.94
C LEU A 15 -12.43 -19.57 -13.16
N GLU A 16 -11.44 -19.22 -12.35
CA GLU A 16 -10.07 -19.77 -12.45
C GLU A 16 -9.95 -21.21 -11.93
N GLN A 17 -10.95 -21.70 -11.20
CA GLN A 17 -10.97 -23.05 -10.60
C GLN A 17 -9.66 -23.45 -9.89
N PRO A 18 -9.20 -22.68 -8.89
CA PRO A 18 -7.97 -22.99 -8.15
C PRO A 18 -8.08 -24.36 -7.44
N ARG A 19 -6.99 -25.13 -7.47
CA ARG A 19 -6.95 -26.50 -6.94
C ARG A 19 -6.99 -26.51 -5.41
N THR A 20 -6.31 -25.56 -4.80
CA THR A 20 -6.22 -25.46 -3.33
C THR A 20 -6.87 -24.20 -2.81
N GLN A 21 -7.32 -24.26 -1.57
CA GLN A 21 -7.93 -23.11 -0.91
C GLN A 21 -6.96 -21.93 -0.76
N ARG A 22 -5.66 -22.24 -0.61
CA ARG A 22 -4.60 -21.26 -0.54
C ARG A 22 -4.43 -20.50 -1.86
N GLU A 23 -4.42 -21.21 -2.99
CA GLU A 23 -4.37 -20.58 -4.31
C GLU A 23 -5.60 -19.71 -4.57
N TYR A 24 -6.78 -20.14 -4.12
CA TYR A 24 -7.99 -19.33 -4.17
C TYR A 24 -7.81 -18.02 -3.38
N GLU A 25 -7.36 -18.11 -2.13
CA GLU A 25 -7.16 -16.94 -1.26
C GLU A 25 -6.08 -16.00 -1.80
N ASP A 26 -4.96 -16.53 -2.29
CA ASP A 26 -3.87 -15.73 -2.88
C ASP A 26 -4.33 -15.02 -4.16
N SER A 27 -5.06 -15.70 -5.04
CA SER A 27 -5.60 -15.14 -6.28
C SER A 27 -6.68 -14.09 -6.03
N PHE A 28 -7.60 -14.37 -5.10
CA PHE A 28 -8.62 -13.43 -4.63
C PHE A 28 -7.96 -12.17 -4.04
N THR A 29 -6.96 -12.36 -3.19
CA THR A 29 -6.23 -11.28 -2.51
C THR A 29 -5.60 -10.32 -3.51
N PHE A 30 -4.89 -10.85 -4.51
CA PHE A 30 -4.24 -10.04 -5.52
C PHE A 30 -5.23 -9.20 -6.34
N LYS A 31 -6.33 -9.81 -6.79
CA LYS A 31 -7.37 -9.11 -7.57
C LYS A 31 -8.09 -8.05 -6.76
N MET A 32 -8.51 -8.39 -5.54
CA MET A 32 -9.21 -7.45 -4.68
C MET A 32 -8.31 -6.26 -4.32
N PHE A 33 -7.03 -6.52 -4.04
CA PHE A 33 -6.03 -5.47 -3.83
C PHE A 33 -5.92 -4.55 -5.05
N LEU A 34 -5.88 -5.07 -6.28
CA LEU A 34 -5.80 -4.21 -7.48
C LEU A 34 -7.02 -3.29 -7.64
N PHE A 35 -8.23 -3.80 -7.38
CA PHE A 35 -9.44 -2.98 -7.43
C PHE A 35 -9.40 -1.88 -6.38
N GLU A 36 -9.02 -2.21 -5.14
CA GLU A 36 -8.92 -1.23 -4.06
C GLU A 36 -7.77 -0.25 -4.25
N PHE A 37 -6.65 -0.70 -4.81
CA PHE A 37 -5.53 0.16 -5.19
C PHE A 37 -5.98 1.24 -6.17
N ILE A 38 -6.67 0.85 -7.25
CA ILE A 38 -7.17 1.81 -8.24
C ILE A 38 -8.19 2.74 -7.59
N ASN A 39 -9.13 2.21 -6.81
CA ASN A 39 -10.18 2.98 -6.16
C ASN A 39 -9.62 4.03 -5.19
N MET A 40 -8.67 3.64 -4.34
CA MET A 40 -8.11 4.49 -3.28
C MET A 40 -7.04 5.46 -3.79
N TYR A 41 -6.18 5.04 -4.73
CA TYR A 41 -5.05 5.85 -5.19
C TYR A 41 -5.32 6.63 -6.47
N SER A 42 -6.34 6.32 -7.28
CA SER A 42 -6.58 6.99 -8.57
C SER A 42 -6.69 8.51 -8.45
N SER A 43 -7.40 9.01 -7.44
CA SER A 43 -7.54 10.45 -7.21
C SER A 43 -6.21 11.12 -6.87
N LEU A 44 -5.39 10.52 -6.00
CA LEU A 44 -4.06 11.02 -5.65
C LEU A 44 -3.11 10.96 -6.85
N ILE A 45 -3.14 9.87 -7.62
CA ILE A 45 -2.34 9.69 -8.84
C ILE A 45 -2.74 10.75 -9.88
N TYR A 46 -4.04 11.03 -10.04
CA TYR A 46 -4.52 12.06 -10.94
C TYR A 46 -3.98 13.44 -10.55
N ILE A 47 -4.12 13.85 -9.28
CA ILE A 47 -3.65 15.16 -8.82
C ILE A 47 -2.12 15.26 -8.88
N ALA A 48 -1.40 14.20 -8.53
CA ALA A 48 0.05 14.21 -8.52
C ALA A 48 0.67 14.28 -9.93
N PHE A 49 0.12 13.52 -10.89
CA PHE A 49 0.80 13.29 -12.17
C PHE A 49 0.08 13.84 -13.40
N PHE A 50 -1.25 14.01 -13.36
CA PHE A 50 -2.05 14.37 -14.54
C PHE A 50 -2.61 15.81 -14.45
N LYS A 51 -3.04 16.23 -13.26
CA LYS A 51 -3.59 17.57 -13.03
C LYS A 51 -2.55 18.64 -13.37
N GLY A 52 -2.95 19.65 -14.15
CA GLY A 52 -2.06 20.74 -14.53
C GLY A 52 -0.90 20.34 -15.46
N ARG A 53 -0.92 19.17 -16.12
CA ARG A 53 0.17 18.79 -17.05
C ARG A 53 -0.21 18.87 -18.52
N PHE A 54 -1.49 18.65 -18.84
CA PHE A 54 -2.00 18.58 -20.20
C PHE A 54 -2.81 19.82 -20.62
N PHE A 55 -2.41 21.02 -20.15
CA PHE A 55 -3.05 22.27 -20.57
C PHE A 55 -2.24 23.02 -21.64
N GLY A 56 -2.95 23.63 -22.58
CA GLY A 56 -2.36 24.55 -23.57
C GLY A 56 -2.15 25.94 -23.00
N HIS A 57 -1.59 26.85 -23.80
CA HIS A 57 -1.53 28.26 -23.41
C HIS A 57 -2.94 28.88 -23.38
N PRO A 58 -3.16 30.01 -22.70
CA PRO A 58 -4.49 30.59 -22.50
C PRO A 58 -5.30 30.86 -23.79
N GLY A 59 -4.64 31.05 -24.94
CA GLY A 59 -5.29 31.25 -26.25
C GLY A 59 -5.82 29.98 -26.92
N GLN A 60 -5.38 28.79 -26.51
CA GLN A 60 -5.89 27.51 -27.01
C GLN A 60 -6.10 26.57 -25.82
N ALA A 61 -7.33 26.55 -25.28
CA ALA A 61 -7.68 25.61 -24.23
C ALA A 61 -7.74 24.19 -24.80
N PHE A 62 -6.98 23.27 -24.20
CA PHE A 62 -7.17 21.84 -24.46
C PHE A 62 -8.45 21.41 -23.76
N THR A 63 -9.49 21.09 -24.54
CA THR A 63 -10.74 20.53 -24.04
C THR A 63 -10.73 19.02 -24.28
N LEU A 64 -10.99 18.25 -23.22
CA LEU A 64 -11.17 16.81 -23.31
C LEU A 64 -12.66 16.51 -23.13
N PHE A 65 -13.27 15.88 -24.12
CA PHE A 65 -14.73 15.65 -24.17
C PHE A 65 -15.57 16.93 -23.97
N GLY A 66 -15.07 18.08 -24.45
CA GLY A 66 -15.76 19.37 -24.34
C GLY A 66 -15.61 20.07 -22.98
N PHE A 67 -14.92 19.47 -22.01
CA PHE A 67 -14.65 20.09 -20.71
C PHE A 67 -13.22 20.63 -20.61
N ARG A 68 -13.08 21.81 -20.00
CA ARG A 68 -11.77 22.40 -19.68
C ARG A 68 -11.09 21.58 -18.58
N GLN A 69 -9.82 21.23 -18.79
CA GLN A 69 -9.04 20.49 -17.81
C GLN A 69 -8.65 21.36 -16.61
N ASP A 70 -8.56 20.72 -15.44
CA ASP A 70 -8.19 21.38 -14.18
C ASP A 70 -6.73 21.87 -14.19
N GLN A 71 -6.52 23.06 -13.63
CA GLN A 71 -5.20 23.68 -13.49
C GLN A 71 -4.75 23.63 -12.03
N CYS A 72 -3.43 23.58 -11.79
CA CYS A 72 -2.87 23.75 -10.45
C CYS A 72 -2.88 25.24 -10.07
N GLU A 73 -3.02 25.54 -8.79
CA GLU A 73 -2.75 26.87 -8.25
C GLU A 73 -1.25 27.23 -8.36
N LEU A 74 -0.90 28.53 -8.23
CA LEU A 74 0.50 29.00 -8.28
C LEU A 74 1.40 28.34 -7.22
N GLY A 75 0.82 27.84 -6.12
CA GLY A 75 1.53 27.07 -5.08
C GLY A 75 1.91 25.64 -5.49
N GLY A 76 1.46 25.18 -6.65
CA GLY A 76 1.67 23.83 -7.19
C GLY A 76 0.67 22.81 -6.66
N CYS A 77 0.53 21.70 -7.40
CA CYS A 77 -0.38 20.61 -7.04
C CYS A 77 0.11 19.75 -5.84
N LEU A 78 1.36 19.91 -5.39
CA LEU A 78 1.91 19.13 -4.27
C LEU A 78 1.17 19.42 -2.95
N PHE A 79 0.74 20.66 -2.74
CA PHE A 79 -0.04 21.03 -1.55
C PHE A 79 -1.42 20.35 -1.53
N GLU A 80 -2.09 20.26 -2.68
CA GLU A 80 -3.38 19.57 -2.77
C GLU A 80 -3.24 18.07 -2.45
N VAL A 81 -2.20 17.41 -2.97
CA VAL A 81 -1.90 16.00 -2.65
C VAL A 81 -1.66 15.83 -1.15
N CYS A 82 -0.90 16.75 -0.54
CA CYS A 82 -0.62 16.72 0.90
C CYS A 82 -1.90 16.84 1.74
N VAL A 83 -2.77 17.81 1.43
CA VAL A 83 -4.03 18.00 2.14
C VAL A 83 -4.95 16.80 1.97
N GLN A 84 -5.11 16.29 0.74
CA GLN A 84 -5.97 15.13 0.49
C GLN A 84 -5.45 13.89 1.23
N LEU A 85 -4.14 13.65 1.21
CA LEU A 85 -3.54 12.52 1.91
C LEU A 85 -3.67 12.65 3.43
N ALA A 86 -3.55 13.86 3.98
CA ALA A 86 -3.83 14.11 5.40
C ALA A 86 -5.30 13.82 5.75
N ILE A 87 -6.26 14.24 4.92
CA ILE A 87 -7.68 13.95 5.11
C ILE A 87 -7.95 12.45 5.06
N ILE A 88 -7.36 11.73 4.09
CA ILE A 88 -7.55 10.28 3.98
C ILE A 88 -6.90 9.56 5.17
N MET A 89 -5.64 9.84 5.50
CA MET A 89 -4.92 9.13 6.55
C MET A 89 -5.42 9.42 7.96
N VAL A 90 -5.88 10.64 8.25
CA VAL A 90 -6.40 10.98 9.56
C VAL A 90 -7.90 10.73 9.61
N GLY A 91 -8.64 11.19 8.60
CA GLY A 91 -10.10 11.13 8.56
C GLY A 91 -10.62 9.71 8.36
N LYS A 92 -10.17 9.00 7.32
CA LYS A 92 -10.62 7.62 7.06
C LYS A 92 -10.29 6.73 8.25
N GLN A 93 -9.13 6.92 8.86
CA GLN A 93 -8.70 6.10 9.97
C GLN A 93 -9.55 6.28 11.22
N ILE A 94 -9.87 7.52 11.59
CA ILE A 94 -10.78 7.78 12.72
C ILE A 94 -12.15 7.13 12.45
N LEU A 95 -12.67 7.28 11.23
CA LEU A 95 -13.95 6.70 10.85
C LEU A 95 -13.92 5.16 10.87
N ASN A 96 -12.84 4.55 10.35
CA ASN A 96 -12.64 3.10 10.36
C ASN A 96 -12.61 2.57 11.79
N ASN A 97 -11.75 3.12 12.66
CA ASN A 97 -11.61 2.71 14.06
C ASN A 97 -12.94 2.83 14.82
N ILE A 98 -13.73 3.88 14.56
CA ILE A 98 -15.08 4.03 15.13
C ILE A 98 -16.04 3.00 14.56
N SER A 99 -16.05 2.82 13.24
CA SER A 99 -16.97 1.90 12.56
C SER A 99 -16.73 0.46 12.98
N GLU A 100 -15.48 0.07 13.16
CA GLU A 100 -15.08 -1.28 13.54
C GLU A 100 -15.49 -1.59 14.98
N LEU A 101 -15.19 -0.68 15.92
CA LEU A 101 -15.58 -0.83 17.32
C LEU A 101 -17.11 -0.84 17.48
N SER A 102 -17.80 0.07 16.80
CA SER A 102 -19.25 0.20 16.93
C SER A 102 -20.02 -0.92 16.23
N TRP A 103 -19.59 -1.38 15.06
CA TRP A 103 -20.33 -2.36 14.27
C TRP A 103 -20.48 -3.70 14.99
N ALA A 104 -19.40 -4.21 15.57
CA ALA A 104 -19.42 -5.50 16.24
C ALA A 104 -20.28 -5.46 17.52
N GLU A 105 -20.16 -4.40 18.31
CA GLU A 105 -20.95 -4.19 19.53
C GLU A 105 -22.44 -4.01 19.22
N ILE A 106 -22.77 -3.18 18.23
CA ILE A 106 -24.16 -2.93 17.81
C ILE A 106 -24.78 -4.22 17.31
N MET A 107 -24.08 -5.02 16.50
CA MET A 107 -24.63 -6.26 15.97
C MET A 107 -24.81 -7.33 17.05
N ASN A 108 -23.89 -7.42 18.00
CA ASN A 108 -24.02 -8.29 19.17
C ASN A 108 -25.15 -7.82 20.11
N TRP A 109 -25.32 -6.52 20.30
CA TRP A 109 -26.44 -5.95 21.04
C TRP A 109 -27.77 -6.20 20.32
N TRP A 110 -27.83 -6.00 19.01
CA TRP A 110 -29.02 -6.21 18.18
C TRP A 110 -29.47 -7.68 18.20
N LYS A 111 -28.54 -8.63 18.05
CA LYS A 111 -28.82 -10.06 18.18
C LYS A 111 -29.36 -10.42 19.57
N ARG A 112 -28.80 -9.83 20.63
CA ARG A 112 -29.28 -10.01 22.01
C ARG A 112 -30.70 -9.44 22.16
N TRP A 113 -30.93 -8.22 21.67
CA TRP A 113 -32.22 -7.54 21.74
C TRP A 113 -33.34 -8.30 21.01
N TRP A 114 -33.12 -8.73 19.77
CA TRP A 114 -34.11 -9.51 19.03
C TRP A 114 -34.48 -10.81 19.73
N ARG A 115 -33.51 -11.50 20.35
CA ARG A 115 -33.78 -12.74 21.10
C ARG A 115 -34.49 -12.52 22.42
N THR A 116 -34.21 -11.43 23.13
CA THR A 116 -34.99 -11.07 24.34
C THR A 116 -36.42 -10.64 24.00
N ARG A 117 -36.66 -10.19 22.77
CA ARG A 117 -37.99 -9.76 22.30
C ARG A 117 -38.88 -10.94 21.88
N ASP A 118 -38.34 -11.90 21.13
CA ASP A 118 -39.10 -13.06 20.64
C ASP A 118 -38.97 -14.32 21.54
N GLY A 119 -38.03 -14.33 22.49
CA GLY A 119 -37.78 -15.44 23.42
C GLY A 119 -38.41 -15.28 24.81
N PRO A 120 -38.40 -16.32 25.66
CA PRO A 120 -38.86 -16.23 27.05
C PRO A 120 -38.03 -15.22 27.84
N LYS A 121 -38.69 -14.31 28.57
CA LYS A 121 -38.06 -13.19 29.29
C LYS A 121 -36.98 -13.61 30.32
N ASP A 122 -36.98 -14.87 30.76
CA ASP A 122 -36.03 -15.42 31.75
C ASP A 122 -34.88 -16.27 31.16
N ARG A 123 -34.77 -16.41 29.83
CA ARG A 123 -33.65 -17.16 29.22
C ARG A 123 -32.39 -16.30 29.14
N VAL A 124 -31.69 -16.17 30.26
CA VAL A 124 -30.29 -15.73 30.26
C VAL A 124 -29.43 -16.88 29.73
N ALA A 125 -28.55 -16.62 28.75
CA ALA A 125 -27.58 -17.62 28.31
C ALA A 125 -26.65 -17.95 29.49
N THR A 126 -26.77 -19.16 30.03
CA THR A 126 -26.00 -19.60 31.22
C THR A 126 -24.82 -20.47 30.82
N THR A 127 -24.96 -21.25 29.74
CA THR A 127 -23.92 -22.18 29.31
C THR A 127 -22.89 -21.50 28.40
N ARG A 128 -21.65 -21.99 28.44
CA ARG A 128 -20.52 -21.38 27.69
C ARG A 128 -20.74 -21.37 26.18
N TRP A 129 -21.26 -22.46 25.61
CA TRP A 129 -21.53 -22.55 24.17
C TRP A 129 -22.67 -21.64 23.72
N GLU A 130 -23.67 -21.39 24.58
CA GLU A 130 -24.75 -20.44 24.27
C GLU A 130 -24.22 -19.01 24.23
N ILE A 131 -23.32 -18.65 25.15
CA ILE A 131 -22.66 -17.33 25.16
C ILE A 131 -21.85 -17.15 23.87
N ASP A 132 -21.01 -18.13 23.51
CA ASP A 132 -20.19 -18.07 22.30
C ASP A 132 -21.05 -18.05 21.03
N TYR A 133 -22.15 -18.82 20.99
CA TYR A 133 -23.09 -18.78 19.88
C TYR A 133 -23.77 -17.41 19.72
N ASN A 134 -23.75 -16.54 20.74
CA ASN A 134 -24.33 -15.20 20.63
C ASN A 134 -23.40 -14.18 19.99
N LEU A 135 -22.10 -14.48 19.94
CA LEU A 135 -21.10 -13.63 19.30
C LEU A 135 -21.19 -13.68 17.78
N LEU A 136 -20.56 -12.70 17.13
CA LEU A 136 -20.46 -12.61 15.68
C LEU A 136 -19.55 -13.73 15.15
N GLU A 137 -19.92 -14.32 14.01
CA GLU A 137 -19.10 -15.32 13.36
C GLU A 137 -17.87 -14.66 12.73
N CYS A 138 -16.71 -15.25 12.97
CA CYS A 138 -15.48 -14.83 12.30
C CYS A 138 -15.50 -15.41 10.88
N ASP A 139 -15.67 -14.54 9.89
CA ASP A 139 -15.57 -14.94 8.48
C ASP A 139 -14.18 -15.52 8.20
N ARG A 140 -14.08 -16.49 7.28
CA ARG A 140 -12.79 -17.08 6.93
C ARG A 140 -11.86 -16.07 6.26
N MET A 141 -12.45 -15.04 5.65
CA MET A 141 -11.75 -13.89 5.06
C MET A 141 -11.63 -12.69 6.03
N ALA A 142 -11.96 -12.83 7.32
CA ALA A 142 -11.87 -11.70 8.26
C ALA A 142 -10.45 -11.11 8.31
N LEU A 143 -9.42 -11.95 8.35
CA LEU A 143 -8.01 -11.53 8.34
C LEU A 143 -7.61 -10.83 7.03
N PHE A 144 -8.29 -11.12 5.91
CA PHE A 144 -8.01 -10.48 4.63
C PHE A 144 -8.34 -8.98 4.69
N ASP A 145 -9.47 -8.61 5.29
CA ASP A 145 -9.88 -7.20 5.39
C ASP A 145 -8.90 -6.42 6.31
N GLU A 146 -8.43 -7.03 7.42
CA GLU A 146 -7.40 -6.42 8.30
C GLU A 146 -6.07 -6.18 7.55
N TYR A 147 -5.61 -7.18 6.79
CA TYR A 147 -4.37 -7.03 6.01
C TYR A 147 -4.52 -6.02 4.88
N LEU A 148 -5.69 -5.98 4.23
CA LEU A 148 -5.97 -5.04 3.15
C LEU A 148 -5.86 -3.61 3.67
N GLU A 149 -6.45 -3.29 4.82
CA GLU A 149 -6.36 -1.98 5.45
C GLU A 149 -4.90 -1.60 5.73
N MET A 150 -4.15 -2.50 6.36
CA MET A 150 -2.74 -2.27 6.70
C MET A 150 -1.83 -2.10 5.48
N VAL A 151 -2.07 -2.86 4.40
CA VAL A 151 -1.28 -2.78 3.17
C VAL A 151 -1.60 -1.51 2.38
N ILE A 152 -2.86 -1.07 2.38
CA ILE A 152 -3.25 0.22 1.79
C ILE A 152 -2.64 1.38 2.60
N GLN A 153 -2.62 1.30 3.92
CA GLN A 153 -1.93 2.29 4.76
C GLN A 153 -0.42 2.33 4.45
N PHE A 154 0.23 1.17 4.29
CA PHE A 154 1.63 1.11 3.86
C PHE A 154 1.85 1.79 2.50
N GLY A 155 0.93 1.62 1.54
CA GLY A 155 1.00 2.29 0.25
C GLY A 155 0.87 3.82 0.37
N PHE A 156 -0.03 4.35 1.20
CA PHE A 156 -0.13 5.80 1.44
C PHE A 156 1.17 6.38 2.02
N VAL A 157 1.79 5.66 2.96
CA VAL A 157 3.05 6.08 3.57
C VAL A 157 4.21 6.03 2.58
N THR A 158 4.30 5.01 1.74
CA THR A 158 5.48 4.79 0.90
C THR A 158 5.40 5.45 -0.48
N LEU A 159 4.26 5.42 -1.16
CA LEU A 159 4.11 5.94 -2.53
C LEU A 159 4.17 7.47 -2.60
N PHE A 160 3.76 8.15 -1.52
CA PHE A 160 3.55 9.60 -1.48
C PHE A 160 4.36 10.31 -0.38
N VAL A 161 5.42 9.68 0.15
CA VAL A 161 6.21 10.24 1.26
C VAL A 161 6.84 11.59 0.92
N ALA A 162 7.23 11.82 -0.33
CA ALA A 162 7.82 13.11 -0.72
C ALA A 162 6.82 14.27 -0.71
N ALA A 163 5.51 14.01 -0.81
CA ALA A 163 4.47 15.04 -0.64
C ALA A 163 4.13 15.27 0.84
N PHE A 164 4.10 14.22 1.66
CA PHE A 164 3.74 14.32 3.08
C PHE A 164 4.73 13.57 4.00
N PRO A 165 5.77 14.26 4.49
CA PRO A 165 6.78 13.64 5.34
C PRO A 165 6.27 13.14 6.69
N LEU A 166 5.14 13.66 7.18
CA LEU A 166 4.54 13.26 8.45
C LEU A 166 3.70 11.97 8.35
N ALA A 167 3.52 11.39 7.16
CA ALA A 167 2.74 10.16 6.97
C ALA A 167 3.15 9.02 7.94
N PRO A 168 4.45 8.70 8.12
CA PRO A 168 4.86 7.62 9.02
C PRO A 168 4.45 7.84 10.47
N LEU A 169 4.40 9.10 10.93
CA LEU A 169 3.99 9.43 12.30
C LEU A 169 2.51 9.12 12.52
N PHE A 170 1.64 9.56 11.60
CA PHE A 170 0.21 9.26 11.70
C PHE A 170 -0.08 7.78 11.55
N ALA A 171 0.65 7.09 10.66
CA ALA A 171 0.57 5.65 10.53
C ALA A 171 0.98 4.91 11.83
N LEU A 172 2.03 5.37 12.51
CA LEU A 172 2.46 4.79 13.78
C LEU A 172 1.39 4.97 14.86
N LEU A 173 0.83 6.17 15.00
CA LEU A 173 -0.22 6.45 15.98
C LEU A 173 -1.45 5.60 15.72
N ASN A 174 -1.83 5.44 14.45
CA ASN A 174 -2.90 4.55 14.09
C ASN A 174 -2.61 3.10 14.49
N ASN A 175 -1.46 2.55 14.09
CA ASN A 175 -1.11 1.16 14.36
C ASN A 175 -1.09 0.85 15.87
N ILE A 176 -0.74 1.80 16.73
CA ILE A 176 -0.78 1.64 18.18
C ILE A 176 -2.22 1.44 18.68
N VAL A 177 -3.17 2.22 18.16
CA VAL A 177 -4.59 2.10 18.48
C VAL A 177 -5.15 0.82 17.87
N GLU A 178 -4.84 0.56 16.60
CA GLU A 178 -5.33 -0.58 15.82
C GLU A 178 -5.02 -1.92 16.49
N ILE A 179 -3.78 -2.14 16.91
CA ILE A 179 -3.37 -3.36 17.61
C ILE A 179 -4.25 -3.63 18.85
N ARG A 180 -4.71 -2.57 19.53
CA ARG A 180 -5.56 -2.70 20.73
C ARG A 180 -7.02 -2.93 20.36
N LEU A 181 -7.54 -2.23 19.34
CA LEU A 181 -8.91 -2.39 18.86
C LEU A 181 -9.12 -3.78 18.25
N ASP A 182 -8.19 -4.24 17.41
CA ASP A 182 -8.18 -5.60 16.88
C ASP A 182 -8.18 -6.65 17.99
N ALA A 183 -7.27 -6.50 18.96
CA ALA A 183 -7.20 -7.42 20.09
C ALA A 183 -8.53 -7.45 20.88
N TYR A 184 -9.17 -6.29 21.08
CA TYR A 184 -10.48 -6.21 21.71
C TYR A 184 -11.57 -6.92 20.88
N LYS A 185 -11.63 -6.66 19.57
CA LYS A 185 -12.57 -7.28 18.62
C LYS A 185 -12.47 -8.81 18.65
N TYR A 186 -11.25 -9.35 18.54
CA TYR A 186 -11.02 -10.80 18.53
C TYR A 186 -11.27 -11.49 19.88
N VAL A 187 -11.03 -10.80 21.00
CA VAL A 187 -11.19 -11.39 22.35
C VAL A 187 -12.64 -11.31 22.85
N THR A 188 -13.38 -10.25 22.49
CA THR A 188 -14.68 -9.96 23.10
C THR A 188 -15.87 -10.07 22.15
N GLN A 189 -15.71 -9.77 20.86
CA GLN A 189 -16.83 -9.60 19.94
C GLN A 189 -17.03 -10.77 18.97
N LEU A 190 -15.95 -11.47 18.62
CA LEU A 190 -15.95 -12.55 17.65
C LEU A 190 -15.96 -13.93 18.32
N ARG A 191 -16.61 -14.89 17.67
CA ARG A 191 -16.42 -16.31 17.98
C ARG A 191 -14.99 -16.72 17.68
N ARG A 192 -14.45 -17.61 18.52
CA ARG A 192 -13.09 -18.13 18.38
C ARG A 192 -12.89 -18.75 16.98
N PRO A 193 -11.95 -18.24 16.16
CA PRO A 193 -11.64 -18.84 14.87
C PRO A 193 -10.89 -20.16 15.02
N LEU A 194 -10.97 -21.01 14.00
CA LEU A 194 -10.17 -22.22 13.93
C LEU A 194 -8.70 -21.86 13.67
N SER A 195 -7.80 -22.42 14.48
CA SER A 195 -6.36 -22.15 14.33
C SER A 195 -5.82 -22.84 13.08
N ALA A 196 -5.34 -22.05 12.11
CA ALA A 196 -4.59 -22.52 10.96
C ALA A 196 -3.10 -22.22 11.14
N ARG A 197 -2.22 -23.15 10.77
CA ARG A 197 -0.76 -22.92 10.73
C ARG A 197 -0.36 -22.57 9.31
N VAL A 198 0.12 -21.35 9.12
CA VAL A 198 0.64 -20.87 7.84
C VAL A 198 2.11 -20.47 7.97
N PRO A 199 2.95 -20.75 6.95
CA PRO A 199 4.38 -20.43 7.00
C PRO A 199 4.69 -18.95 6.73
N ASN A 200 3.77 -18.21 6.11
CA ASN A 200 3.95 -16.83 5.67
C ASN A 200 2.60 -16.11 5.54
N ILE A 201 2.64 -14.80 5.30
CA ILE A 201 1.46 -13.94 5.11
C ILE A 201 0.78 -14.11 3.74
N GLY A 202 1.23 -15.04 2.89
CA GLY A 202 0.64 -15.30 1.57
C GLY A 202 0.96 -14.22 0.52
N ALA A 203 0.00 -13.95 -0.37
CA ALA A 203 0.09 -12.98 -1.46
C ALA A 203 0.50 -11.56 -1.02
N TRP A 204 0.19 -11.17 0.22
CA TRP A 204 0.55 -9.85 0.78
C TRP A 204 2.05 -9.55 0.72
N GLN A 205 2.91 -10.56 0.87
CA GLN A 205 4.37 -10.38 0.76
C GLN A 205 4.78 -9.91 -0.64
N ALA A 206 4.17 -10.49 -1.68
CA ALA A 206 4.43 -10.09 -3.07
C ALA A 206 3.89 -8.70 -3.35
N ILE A 207 2.71 -8.37 -2.82
CA ILE A 207 2.09 -7.04 -2.93
C ILE A 207 2.96 -5.97 -2.27
N LEU A 208 3.41 -6.18 -1.04
CA LEU A 208 4.29 -5.23 -0.31
C LEU A 208 5.63 -5.01 -1.05
N LYS A 209 6.20 -6.07 -1.62
CA LYS A 209 7.42 -5.96 -2.45
C LYS A 209 7.15 -5.15 -3.71
N GLY A 210 6.03 -5.39 -4.40
CA GLY A 210 5.60 -4.63 -5.57
C GLY A 210 5.40 -3.15 -5.23
N LEU A 211 4.64 -2.86 -4.18
CA LEU A 211 4.42 -1.50 -3.67
C LEU A 211 5.72 -0.77 -3.35
N SER A 212 6.70 -1.47 -2.76
CA SER A 212 8.01 -0.88 -2.45
C SER A 212 8.78 -0.48 -3.71
N VAL A 213 8.70 -1.26 -4.78
CA VAL A 213 9.30 -0.90 -6.08
C VAL A 213 8.56 0.27 -6.71
N PHE A 214 7.22 0.25 -6.72
CA PHE A 214 6.42 1.36 -7.22
C PHE A 214 6.62 2.65 -6.42
N ALA A 215 6.90 2.56 -5.11
CA ALA A 215 7.21 3.71 -4.26
C ALA A 215 8.47 4.45 -4.70
N VAL A 216 9.53 3.75 -5.12
CA VAL A 216 10.74 4.41 -5.63
C VAL A 216 10.42 5.24 -6.87
N ILE A 217 9.68 4.64 -7.81
CA ILE A 217 9.27 5.29 -9.07
C ILE A 217 8.35 6.48 -8.76
N SER A 218 7.28 6.27 -7.99
CA SER A 218 6.30 7.30 -7.64
C SER A 218 6.95 8.52 -7.00
N ASN A 219 7.85 8.31 -6.02
CA ASN A 219 8.55 9.42 -5.37
C ASN A 219 9.52 10.15 -6.31
N ALA A 220 10.20 9.43 -7.22
CA ALA A 220 11.07 10.05 -8.22
C ALA A 220 10.27 11.00 -9.12
N PHE A 221 9.14 10.54 -9.65
CA PHE A 221 8.25 11.34 -10.49
C PHE A 221 7.61 12.49 -9.72
N MET A 222 7.21 12.28 -8.47
CA MET A 222 6.60 13.31 -7.63
C MET A 222 7.58 14.45 -7.34
N ILE A 223 8.84 14.13 -7.03
CA ILE A 223 9.88 15.16 -6.83
C ILE A 223 10.20 15.87 -8.15
N ALA A 224 10.28 15.14 -9.27
CA ALA A 224 10.65 15.72 -10.56
C ALA A 224 9.54 16.62 -11.17
N TYR A 225 8.29 16.15 -11.16
CA TYR A 225 7.19 16.76 -11.91
C TYR A 225 6.20 17.52 -11.04
N THR A 226 5.84 17.00 -9.87
CA THR A 226 4.85 17.61 -8.97
C THR A 226 5.47 18.70 -8.10
N SER A 227 6.73 18.52 -7.69
CA SER A 227 7.45 19.52 -6.90
C SER A 227 8.13 20.59 -7.76
N ASP A 228 8.31 21.77 -7.19
CA ASP A 228 9.04 22.89 -7.81
C ASP A 228 10.57 22.80 -7.56
N PHE A 229 11.08 21.65 -7.11
CA PHE A 229 12.50 21.47 -6.77
C PHE A 229 13.42 21.57 -8.00
N ILE A 230 13.13 20.81 -9.06
CA ILE A 230 13.99 20.76 -10.26
C ILE A 230 14.02 22.11 -11.01
N PRO A 231 12.90 22.80 -11.27
CA PRO A 231 12.93 24.09 -11.94
C PRO A 231 13.71 25.16 -11.16
N ARG A 232 13.58 25.19 -9.82
CA ARG A 232 14.39 26.07 -8.95
C ARG A 232 15.87 25.76 -9.04
N LEU A 233 16.23 24.48 -9.04
CA LEU A 233 17.62 24.04 -9.17
C LEU A 233 18.22 24.48 -10.51
N VAL A 234 17.49 24.26 -11.61
CA VAL A 234 17.90 24.69 -12.95
C VAL A 234 18.03 26.21 -13.02
N TYR A 235 17.12 26.96 -12.41
CA TYR A 235 17.21 28.41 -12.35
C TYR A 235 18.50 28.88 -11.66
N ILE A 236 18.81 28.33 -10.48
CA ILE A 236 20.00 28.67 -9.70
C ILE A 236 21.28 28.41 -10.49
N PHE A 237 21.37 27.28 -11.18
CA PHE A 237 22.61 26.87 -11.85
C PHE A 237 22.76 27.40 -13.28
N VAL A 238 21.67 27.62 -14.01
CA VAL A 238 21.71 27.97 -15.44
C VAL A 238 21.34 29.44 -15.69
N THR A 239 20.39 29.99 -14.94
CA THR A 239 19.82 31.32 -15.23
C THR A 239 20.32 32.41 -14.28
N SER A 240 20.46 32.09 -12.99
CA SER A 240 20.83 33.05 -11.95
C SER A 240 22.33 33.39 -12.01
N LYS A 241 22.64 34.69 -12.06
CA LYS A 241 24.03 35.17 -12.04
C LYS A 241 24.69 34.99 -10.67
N ASN A 242 23.91 35.13 -9.60
CA ASN A 242 24.39 35.10 -8.21
C ASN A 242 24.14 33.76 -7.50
N ARG A 243 23.61 32.74 -8.21
CA ARG A 243 23.14 31.47 -7.64
C ARG A 243 22.09 31.64 -6.53
N THR A 244 21.35 32.74 -6.53
CA THR A 244 20.21 33.00 -5.66
C THR A 244 18.90 32.78 -6.41
N LEU A 245 17.79 32.65 -5.68
CA LEU A 245 16.43 32.53 -6.23
C LEU A 245 15.77 33.89 -6.51
N ASP A 246 16.53 34.99 -6.45
CA ASP A 246 16.01 36.33 -6.65
C ASP A 246 15.52 36.51 -8.09
N GLY A 247 14.24 36.82 -8.26
CA GLY A 247 13.61 36.93 -9.58
C GLY A 247 13.16 35.61 -10.20
N TYR A 248 13.16 34.50 -9.44
CA TYR A 248 12.68 33.20 -9.91
C TYR A 248 11.23 33.25 -10.42
N ILE A 249 10.32 33.83 -9.64
CA ILE A 249 8.90 33.91 -9.97
C ILE A 249 8.67 34.68 -11.28
N ASP A 250 9.39 35.79 -11.47
CA ASP A 250 9.29 36.60 -12.69
C ASP A 250 9.81 35.84 -13.93
N ASN A 251 10.81 34.98 -13.75
CA ASN A 251 11.35 34.14 -14.81
C ASN A 251 10.53 32.87 -15.08
N SER A 252 9.81 32.34 -14.09
CA SER A 252 8.98 31.13 -14.23
C SER A 252 7.63 31.38 -14.89
N LEU A 253 7.19 32.64 -14.96
CA LEU A 253 5.92 33.04 -15.53
C LEU A 253 6.10 33.50 -16.99
N SER A 254 5.26 32.99 -17.89
CA SER A 254 5.19 33.46 -19.27
C SER A 254 4.12 34.54 -19.44
N LEU A 255 4.38 35.49 -20.34
CA LEU A 255 3.45 36.58 -20.69
C LEU A 255 2.46 36.11 -21.76
N PHE A 256 1.19 36.48 -21.59
CA PHE A 256 0.12 36.28 -22.56
C PHE A 256 -0.58 37.61 -22.83
N ASN A 257 -0.82 37.91 -24.11
CA ASN A 257 -1.58 39.10 -24.50
C ASN A 257 -3.08 38.78 -24.48
N THR A 258 -3.87 39.58 -23.76
CA THR A 258 -5.31 39.31 -23.57
C THR A 258 -6.13 39.50 -24.85
N SER A 259 -5.58 40.13 -25.90
CA SER A 259 -6.24 40.16 -27.21
C SER A 259 -6.31 38.79 -27.90
N ASP A 260 -5.42 37.87 -27.54
CA ASP A 260 -5.20 36.63 -28.28
C ASP A 260 -6.02 35.45 -27.72
N PHE A 261 -7.01 35.74 -26.86
CA PHE A 261 -7.97 34.75 -26.39
C PHE A 261 -8.90 34.33 -27.54
N SER A 262 -9.10 33.01 -27.69
CA SER A 262 -10.18 32.48 -28.50
C SER A 262 -11.55 32.85 -27.91
N ASP A 263 -12.56 32.97 -28.77
CA ASP A 263 -13.91 33.39 -28.37
C ASP A 263 -14.55 32.43 -27.35
N GLU A 264 -14.14 31.15 -27.34
CA GLU A 264 -14.62 30.14 -26.38
C GLU A 264 -14.02 30.29 -24.97
N VAL A 265 -12.84 30.90 -24.85
CA VAL A 265 -12.03 30.91 -23.62
C VAL A 265 -11.96 32.29 -22.98
N ARG A 266 -12.40 33.32 -23.70
CA ARG A 266 -12.37 34.71 -23.24
C ARG A 266 -13.21 34.87 -21.96
N PRO A 267 -12.68 35.54 -20.92
CA PRO A 267 -13.46 35.82 -19.72
C PRO A 267 -14.67 36.72 -20.03
N GLU A 268 -15.81 36.42 -19.42
CA GLU A 268 -17.05 37.22 -19.56
C GLU A 268 -16.84 38.66 -19.08
N GLU A 269 -16.02 38.84 -18.04
CA GLU A 269 -15.58 40.15 -17.54
C GLU A 269 -14.06 40.32 -17.76
N PRO A 270 -13.63 41.03 -18.82
CA PRO A 270 -12.20 41.24 -19.10
C PRO A 270 -11.56 42.34 -18.21
N MET A 271 -12.37 43.05 -17.42
CA MET A 271 -11.93 44.14 -16.57
C MET A 271 -11.68 43.64 -15.16
N LEU A 272 -10.49 43.88 -14.61
CA LEU A 272 -10.22 43.64 -13.20
C LEU A 272 -10.55 44.93 -12.42
N GLY A 273 -11.83 45.08 -12.03
CA GLY A 273 -12.36 46.34 -11.53
C GLY A 273 -12.48 47.38 -12.65
N ASN A 274 -11.82 48.54 -12.53
CA ASN A 274 -11.85 49.61 -13.54
C ASN A 274 -10.64 49.58 -14.52
N LEU A 275 -9.80 48.54 -14.47
CA LEU A 275 -8.56 48.46 -15.25
C LEU A 275 -8.68 47.46 -16.39
N THR A 276 -8.34 47.91 -17.60
CA THR A 276 -8.12 47.05 -18.76
C THR A 276 -6.78 46.33 -18.61
N VAL A 277 -6.82 45.00 -18.44
CA VAL A 277 -5.60 44.19 -18.36
C VAL A 277 -5.15 43.81 -19.77
N THR A 278 -4.01 44.35 -20.21
CA THR A 278 -3.43 44.06 -21.55
C THR A 278 -2.58 42.80 -21.58
N PHE A 279 -1.85 42.52 -20.50
CA PHE A 279 -1.03 41.31 -20.37
C PHE A 279 -1.38 40.55 -19.10
N CYS A 280 -1.53 39.23 -19.22
CA CYS A 280 -1.61 38.34 -18.07
C CYS A 280 -0.41 37.39 -18.04
N ARG A 281 -0.15 36.83 -16.86
CA ARG A 281 0.96 35.91 -16.62
C ARG A 281 0.41 34.54 -16.25
N TYR A 282 1.01 33.50 -16.80
CA TYR A 282 0.64 32.11 -16.52
C TYR A 282 1.89 31.25 -16.33
N GLN A 283 1.73 30.14 -15.60
CA GLN A 283 2.84 29.26 -15.26
C GLN A 283 3.10 28.27 -16.40
N ASP A 284 3.95 28.68 -17.35
CA ASP A 284 4.51 27.81 -18.37
C ASP A 284 5.82 28.40 -18.92
N TYR A 285 6.61 27.60 -19.62
CA TYR A 285 7.88 28.01 -20.20
C TYR A 285 7.75 28.26 -21.71
N ARG A 286 6.99 29.31 -22.05
CA ARG A 286 6.70 29.70 -23.44
C ARG A 286 7.30 31.04 -23.83
N ASN A 287 7.43 31.26 -25.13
CA ASN A 287 7.91 32.51 -25.69
C ASN A 287 6.90 33.65 -25.48
N PRO A 288 7.38 34.89 -25.27
CA PRO A 288 6.52 36.06 -25.13
C PRO A 288 5.81 36.40 -26.46
N PRO A 289 4.74 37.22 -26.42
CA PRO A 289 3.96 37.58 -27.61
C PRO A 289 4.77 38.34 -28.68
N ASN A 290 5.82 39.07 -28.28
CA ASN A 290 6.66 39.85 -29.20
C ASN A 290 7.78 39.02 -29.88
N HIS A 291 7.83 37.70 -29.65
CA HIS A 291 8.84 36.82 -30.21
C HIS A 291 8.47 36.38 -31.65
N THR A 292 9.45 35.89 -32.43
CA THR A 292 9.21 35.38 -33.81
C THR A 292 8.17 34.26 -33.84
N ASP A 293 8.26 33.36 -32.85
CA ASP A 293 7.35 32.24 -32.63
C ASP A 293 6.62 32.41 -31.29
N PRO A 294 5.51 33.18 -31.26
CA PRO A 294 4.80 33.50 -30.02
C PRO A 294 4.12 32.25 -29.44
N TYR A 295 4.09 32.17 -28.11
CA TYR A 295 3.43 31.09 -27.35
C TYR A 295 3.96 29.67 -27.56
N GLN A 296 5.00 29.46 -28.37
CA GLN A 296 5.68 28.18 -28.48
C GLN A 296 6.58 27.91 -27.27
N LEU A 297 6.91 26.63 -27.05
CA LEU A 297 7.80 26.20 -25.96
C LEU A 297 9.21 26.75 -26.17
N ASN A 298 9.76 27.39 -25.15
CA ASN A 298 11.11 27.97 -25.20
C ASN A 298 12.19 26.91 -24.85
N MET A 299 13.45 27.16 -25.18
CA MET A 299 14.60 26.33 -24.76
C MET A 299 14.66 26.10 -23.24
N LYS A 300 14.20 27.05 -22.42
CA LYS A 300 14.08 26.88 -20.96
C LYS A 300 13.22 25.67 -20.59
N TYR A 301 12.11 25.44 -21.30
CA TYR A 301 11.25 24.28 -21.11
C TYR A 301 12.05 22.99 -21.29
N TRP A 302 12.80 22.89 -22.40
CA TRP A 302 13.54 21.68 -22.76
C TRP A 302 14.69 21.40 -21.80
N HIS A 303 15.39 22.43 -21.30
CA HIS A 303 16.39 22.26 -20.25
C HIS A 303 15.79 21.69 -18.96
N ILE A 304 14.64 22.23 -18.52
CA ILE A 304 13.96 21.75 -17.32
C ILE A 304 13.43 20.33 -17.55
N PHE A 305 12.86 20.04 -18.71
CA PHE A 305 12.37 18.71 -19.07
C PHE A 305 13.50 17.67 -19.06
N ALA A 306 14.64 17.98 -19.69
CA ALA A 306 15.81 17.12 -19.69
C ALA A 306 16.37 16.91 -18.27
N ALA A 307 16.41 17.96 -17.45
CA ALA A 307 16.84 17.87 -16.05
C ALA A 307 15.90 16.99 -15.21
N ARG A 308 14.58 17.10 -15.41
CA ARG A 308 13.58 16.23 -14.76
C ARG A 308 13.79 14.77 -15.11
N LEU A 309 13.92 14.45 -16.40
CA LEU A 309 14.13 13.07 -16.85
C LEU A 309 15.46 12.50 -16.33
N SER A 310 16.53 13.30 -16.39
CA SER A 310 17.85 12.92 -15.86
C SER A 310 17.79 12.65 -14.36
N PHE A 311 17.08 13.50 -13.60
CA PHE A 311 16.89 13.31 -12.17
C PHE A 311 16.17 12.00 -11.86
N VAL A 312 15.06 11.69 -12.55
CA VAL A 312 14.32 10.43 -12.33
C VAL A 312 15.22 9.22 -12.54
N VAL A 313 15.95 9.18 -13.66
CA VAL A 313 16.85 8.06 -13.97
C VAL A 313 17.93 7.91 -12.90
N VAL A 314 18.61 9.00 -12.50
CA VAL A 314 19.67 8.95 -11.49
C VAL A 314 19.11 8.55 -10.12
N PHE A 315 17.98 9.13 -9.71
CA PHE A 315 17.34 8.84 -8.43
C PHE A 315 16.90 7.38 -8.32
N GLU A 316 16.23 6.86 -9.35
CA GLU A 316 15.76 5.46 -9.37
C GLU A 316 16.94 4.49 -9.28
N HIS A 317 17.95 4.63 -10.13
CA HIS A 317 19.10 3.72 -10.14
C HIS A 317 19.89 3.78 -8.83
N LEU A 318 20.04 4.97 -8.24
CA LEU A 318 20.73 5.13 -6.96
C LEU A 318 19.98 4.42 -5.82
N VAL A 319 18.66 4.63 -5.73
CA VAL A 319 17.85 4.01 -4.67
C VAL A 319 17.76 2.50 -4.86
N PHE A 320 17.57 2.01 -6.09
CA PHE A 320 17.61 0.57 -6.37
C PHE A 320 18.97 -0.07 -6.07
N PHE A 321 20.06 0.65 -6.35
CA PHE A 321 21.40 0.17 -6.03
C PHE A 321 21.61 0.06 -4.50
N ILE A 322 21.26 1.10 -3.75
CA ILE A 322 21.38 1.11 -2.28
C ILE A 322 20.51 0.01 -1.66
N THR A 323 19.25 -0.13 -2.10
CA THR A 323 18.35 -1.16 -1.59
C THR A 323 18.83 -2.58 -1.93
N SER A 324 19.44 -2.77 -3.10
CA SER A 324 20.05 -4.05 -3.48
C SER A 324 21.27 -4.39 -2.61
N ILE A 325 22.10 -3.40 -2.29
CA ILE A 325 23.21 -3.58 -1.34
C ILE A 325 22.68 -3.95 0.05
N LEU A 326 21.65 -3.27 0.54
CA LEU A 326 21.03 -3.59 1.83
C LEU A 326 20.46 -5.02 1.85
N ALA A 327 19.77 -5.41 0.79
CA ALA A 327 19.25 -6.77 0.64
C ALA A 327 20.37 -7.83 0.59
N TYR A 328 21.52 -7.50 -0.01
CA TYR A 328 22.69 -8.38 -0.02
C TYR A 328 23.37 -8.47 1.36
N MET A 329 23.42 -7.37 2.12
CA MET A 329 24.08 -7.33 3.44
C MET A 329 23.26 -8.02 4.54
N ILE A 330 21.93 -7.98 4.47
CA ILE A 330 21.05 -8.54 5.49
C ILE A 330 20.72 -10.00 5.12
N PRO A 331 21.21 -11.01 5.87
CA PRO A 331 20.87 -12.40 5.58
C PRO A 331 19.41 -12.68 5.92
N ASP A 332 18.71 -13.40 5.02
CA ASP A 332 17.29 -13.73 5.17
C ASP A 332 16.97 -14.53 6.44
N ILE A 333 17.91 -15.33 6.93
CA ILE A 333 17.76 -16.14 8.14
C ILE A 333 18.76 -15.66 9.20
N PRO A 334 18.29 -15.27 10.40
CA PRO A 334 19.20 -14.88 11.46
C PRO A 334 20.02 -16.07 11.96
N LYS A 335 21.30 -15.84 12.25
CA LYS A 335 22.26 -16.89 12.70
C LYS A 335 21.76 -17.69 13.90
N SER A 336 21.06 -17.05 14.84
CA SER A 336 20.50 -17.71 16.03
C SER A 336 19.45 -18.77 15.69
N VAL A 337 18.62 -18.53 14.67
CA VAL A 337 17.62 -19.49 14.19
C VAL A 337 18.30 -20.61 13.40
N GLN A 338 19.27 -20.28 12.55
CA GLN A 338 20.05 -21.27 11.81
C GLN A 338 20.75 -22.26 12.76
N GLN A 339 21.39 -21.75 13.82
CA GLN A 339 22.00 -22.58 14.86
C GLN A 339 20.97 -23.46 15.59
N LYS A 340 19.79 -22.92 15.92
CA LYS A 340 18.70 -23.71 16.55
C LYS A 340 18.20 -24.82 15.63
N ILE A 341 18.05 -24.56 14.32
CA ILE A 341 17.65 -25.57 13.34
C ILE A 341 18.73 -26.65 13.23
N MET A 342 20.00 -26.27 13.12
CA MET A 342 21.14 -27.20 13.08
C MET A 342 21.20 -28.06 14.35
N ARG A 343 21.05 -27.46 15.54
CA ARG A 343 21.01 -28.18 16.82
C ARG A 343 19.85 -29.17 16.89
N LYS A 344 18.63 -28.76 16.50
CA LYS A 344 17.47 -29.67 16.47
C LYS A 344 17.68 -30.84 15.51
N ARG A 345 18.24 -30.60 14.32
CA ARG A 345 18.58 -31.66 13.36
C ARG A 345 19.63 -32.62 13.91
N HIS A 346 20.65 -32.10 14.58
CA HIS A 346 21.69 -32.91 15.20
C HIS A 346 21.13 -33.81 16.31
N LEU A 347 20.37 -33.25 17.25
CA LEU A 347 19.73 -34.01 18.33
C LEU A 347 18.74 -35.05 17.81
N ALA A 348 17.96 -34.73 16.78
CA ALA A 348 17.04 -35.68 16.15
C ALA A 348 17.79 -36.86 15.51
N ARG A 349 18.94 -36.60 14.87
CA ARG A 349 19.77 -37.64 14.27
C ARG A 349 20.46 -38.50 15.32
N GLU A 350 20.93 -37.91 16.42
CA GLU A 350 21.51 -38.64 17.54
C GLU A 350 20.48 -39.54 18.22
N ALA A 351 19.24 -39.04 18.42
CA ALA A 351 18.15 -39.84 18.96
C ALA A 351 17.83 -41.04 18.08
N LEU A 352 17.76 -40.84 16.76
CA LEU A 352 17.52 -41.91 15.78
C LEU A 352 18.61 -42.99 15.80
N TYR A 353 19.89 -42.60 15.85
CA TYR A 353 20.99 -43.57 15.94
C TYR A 353 21.00 -44.36 17.25
N LYS A 354 20.61 -43.72 18.37
CA LYS A 354 20.49 -44.42 19.65
C LYS A 354 19.37 -45.45 19.62
N THR A 355 18.21 -45.10 19.07
CA THR A 355 17.10 -46.04 18.91
C THR A 355 17.46 -47.21 17.98
N GLU A 356 18.12 -46.94 16.84
CA GLU A 356 18.57 -48.01 15.93
C GLU A 356 19.61 -48.92 16.59
N ALA A 357 20.54 -48.36 17.38
CA ALA A 357 21.54 -49.15 18.10
C ALA A 357 20.93 -50.00 19.23
N GLU A 358 19.91 -49.49 19.93
CA GLU A 358 19.15 -50.22 20.94
C GLU A 358 18.36 -51.37 20.30
N GLU A 359 17.65 -51.12 19.19
CA GLU A 359 16.94 -52.16 18.45
C GLU A 359 17.90 -53.26 17.96
N ALA A 360 19.05 -52.89 17.38
CA ALA A 360 20.05 -53.87 16.95
C ALA A 360 20.60 -54.72 18.11
N ARG A 361 20.80 -54.12 19.29
CA ARG A 361 21.21 -54.87 20.50
C ARG A 361 20.13 -55.85 20.94
N THR A 362 18.86 -55.43 20.99
CA THR A 362 17.77 -56.33 21.37
C THR A 362 17.60 -57.52 20.42
N VAL A 363 17.86 -57.33 19.12
CA VAL A 363 17.83 -58.43 18.15
C VAL A 363 18.98 -59.41 18.38
N LEU A 364 20.17 -58.91 18.69
CA LEU A 364 21.32 -59.76 19.01
C LEU A 364 21.07 -60.57 20.30
N GLU A 365 20.58 -59.93 21.36
CA GLU A 365 20.27 -60.60 22.64
C GLU A 365 19.19 -61.68 22.48
N THR A 366 18.09 -61.39 21.76
CA THR A 366 17.04 -62.39 21.49
C THR A 366 17.52 -63.54 20.60
N THR A 367 18.42 -63.27 19.65
CA THR A 367 19.04 -64.32 18.84
C THR A 367 19.97 -65.19 19.70
N GLU A 368 20.73 -64.59 20.61
CA GLU A 368 21.63 -65.31 21.52
C GLU A 368 20.83 -66.16 22.54
N GLU A 369 19.75 -65.63 23.13
CA GLU A 369 18.82 -66.40 23.97
C GLU A 369 18.20 -67.59 23.20
N SER A 370 17.80 -67.40 21.94
CA SER A 370 17.26 -68.50 21.12
C SER A 370 18.29 -69.60 20.84
N LEU A 371 19.56 -69.24 20.68
CA LEU A 371 20.65 -70.19 20.46
C LEU A 371 21.07 -70.92 21.75
N THR A 372 20.93 -70.28 22.91
CA THR A 372 21.22 -70.92 24.21
C THR A 372 20.07 -71.78 24.75
N GLY A 373 18.84 -71.55 24.30
CA GLY A 373 17.64 -72.31 24.68
C GLY A 373 17.48 -73.69 24.03
N GLU A 374 18.26 -74.00 22.99
CA GLU A 374 18.19 -75.28 22.25
C GLU A 374 19.21 -76.34 22.75
N GLY A 375 19.79 -76.12 23.93
CA GLY A 375 20.91 -76.90 24.48
C GLY A 375 20.62 -77.82 25.67
N ASP A 376 19.37 -78.08 26.07
CA ASP A 376 19.07 -79.09 27.09
C ASP A 376 18.63 -80.41 26.46
N SER A 377 19.62 -81.27 26.20
CA SER A 377 19.48 -82.63 25.71
C SER A 377 18.61 -83.46 26.66
N THR A 378 17.42 -83.82 26.20
CA THR A 378 16.60 -84.87 26.83
C THR A 378 17.28 -86.22 26.62
N ILE A 379 18.07 -86.65 27.60
CA ILE A 379 18.55 -88.02 27.72
C ILE A 379 17.36 -88.89 28.15
N LEU A 380 16.82 -89.67 27.21
CA LEU A 380 15.88 -90.76 27.50
C LEU A 380 16.67 -91.98 28.01
N PRO A 381 16.35 -92.52 29.20
CA PRO A 381 16.92 -93.78 29.66
C PRO A 381 16.21 -94.97 28.98
N CYS A 382 16.97 -96.01 28.64
CA CYS A 382 16.42 -97.36 28.50
C CYS A 382 16.22 -98.00 29.88
#